data_AF-A0AA40DV47-F1
#
_entry.id   AF-A0AA40DV47-F1
#
_cell.length_a   1.000
_cell.length_b   1.000
_cell.length_c   1.000
_cell.angle_alpha   90.00
_cell.angle_beta   90.00
_cell.angle_gamma   90.00
#
_symmetry.space_group_name_H-M   'P 1'
#
loop_
_entity.id
_entity.type
_entity.pdbx_description
1 polymer ?
#
loop_
_entity_poly.entity_id
_entity_poly.type
_entity_poly.pdbx_seq_one_letter_code
_entity_poly.pdbx_strand_id
1 'polypeptide(L)'
;MSSPEPQQQQQKSQKQVDAEFTSYYLQRATQEFGEALDAVRSADDFKPESSIAVLISALQQGTEMFSEEDKRAVVCSEGAEKSSK
;
A
#
# COMPACT_ATOMS: atom_id res chain seq x y z
N MET A 1 15.24 39.43 -13.12
CA MET A 1 15.66 38.34 -12.20
C MET A 1 14.51 37.36 -12.13
N SER A 2 14.49 36.34 -12.99
CA SER A 2 13.46 35.31 -12.94
C SER A 2 13.88 34.30 -11.89
N SER A 3 13.16 34.26 -10.77
CA SER A 3 13.32 33.22 -9.76
C SER A 3 13.05 31.86 -10.39
N PRO A 4 13.89 30.84 -10.13
CA PRO A 4 13.53 29.47 -10.47
C PRO A 4 12.35 29.05 -9.59
N GLU A 5 11.28 28.59 -10.22
CA GLU A 5 10.19 27.84 -9.58
C GLU A 5 10.76 26.71 -8.72
N PRO A 6 10.15 26.41 -7.56
CA PRO A 6 10.50 25.21 -6.80
C PRO A 6 10.25 24.00 -7.69
N GLN A 7 11.33 23.26 -7.90
CA GLN A 7 11.42 22.14 -8.81
C GLN A 7 10.37 21.07 -8.48
N GLN A 8 9.54 20.82 -9.48
CA GLN A 8 8.72 19.63 -9.71
C GLN A 8 9.25 18.39 -8.99
N GLN A 9 8.66 18.09 -7.84
CA GLN A 9 8.69 16.76 -7.26
C GLN A 9 7.97 15.86 -8.26
N GLN A 10 8.75 15.04 -8.99
CA GLN A 10 8.32 14.12 -10.05
C GLN A 10 6.85 13.69 -9.88
N GLN A 11 5.99 14.24 -10.73
CA GLN A 11 4.55 14.08 -10.65
C GLN A 11 4.20 12.62 -11.00
N LYS A 12 4.28 11.71 -10.04
CA LYS A 12 3.87 10.31 -10.20
C LYS A 12 2.42 10.31 -10.69
N SER A 13 2.15 9.55 -11.75
CA SER A 13 0.77 9.38 -12.24
C SER A 13 -0.09 8.73 -11.16
N GLN A 14 -1.40 9.00 -11.12
CA GLN A 14 -2.32 8.39 -10.16
C GLN A 14 -2.15 6.86 -10.09
N LYS A 15 -2.07 6.21 -11.25
CA LYS A 15 -1.85 4.76 -11.37
C LYS A 15 -0.56 4.26 -10.72
N GLN A 16 0.51 5.07 -10.73
CA GLN A 16 1.78 4.74 -10.06
C GLN A 16 1.66 4.91 -8.55
N VAL A 17 0.98 5.97 -8.11
CA VAL A 17 0.68 6.20 -6.69
C VAL A 17 -0.15 5.04 -6.15
N ASP A 18 -1.21 4.63 -6.84
CA ASP A 18 -2.04 3.51 -6.42
C ASP A 18 -1.24 2.21 -6.31
N ALA A 19 -0.41 1.89 -7.32
CA ALA A 19 0.40 0.67 -7.29
C ALA A 19 1.43 0.64 -6.14
N GLU A 20 2.13 1.76 -5.90
CA GLU A 20 3.08 1.87 -4.78
C GLU A 20 2.35 1.85 -3.43
N PHE A 21 1.24 2.57 -3.31
CA PHE A 21 0.43 2.58 -2.09
C PHE A 21 -0.13 1.20 -1.78
N THR A 22 -0.66 0.48 -2.77
CA THR A 22 -1.15 -0.89 -2.56
C THR A 22 -0.04 -1.82 -2.08
N SER A 23 1.17 -1.68 -2.62
CA SER A 23 2.32 -2.49 -2.17
C SER A 23 2.70 -2.17 -0.71
N TYR A 24 2.78 -0.88 -0.36
CA TYR A 24 3.01 -0.44 1.01
C TYR A 24 1.93 -0.93 1.97
N TYR A 25 0.66 -0.71 1.60
CA TYR A 25 -0.50 -1.10 2.38
C TYR A 25 -0.52 -2.61 2.64
N LEU A 26 -0.28 -3.44 1.62
CA LEU A 26 -0.24 -4.89 1.77
C LEU A 26 0.88 -5.34 2.70
N GLN A 27 2.08 -4.76 2.57
CA GLN A 27 3.20 -5.08 3.45
C GLN A 27 2.86 -4.73 4.90
N ARG A 28 2.27 -3.55 5.15
CA ARG A 28 1.92 -3.11 6.49
C ARG A 28 0.74 -3.91 7.05
N ALA A 29 -0.32 -4.09 6.28
CA ALA A 29 -1.49 -4.88 6.67
C ALA A 29 -1.13 -6.34 7.01
N THR A 30 -0.22 -6.96 6.27
CA THR A 30 0.23 -8.33 6.59
C THR A 30 1.09 -8.42 7.85
N GLN A 31 1.81 -7.34 8.21
CA GLN A 31 2.52 -7.25 9.49
C GLN A 31 1.56 -7.03 10.66
N GLU A 32 0.69 -6.02 10.55
CA GLU A 32 -0.25 -5.65 11.62
C GLU A 32 -1.32 -6.73 11.86
N PHE A 33 -1.76 -7.43 10.80
CA PHE A 33 -2.74 -8.51 10.91
C PHE A 33 -2.12 -9.89 11.04
N GLY A 34 -0.82 -10.02 11.32
CA GLY A 34 -0.12 -11.31 11.34
C GLY A 34 -0.83 -12.39 12.17
N GLU A 35 -1.24 -12.07 13.39
CA GLU A 35 -1.99 -13.00 14.26
C GLU A 35 -3.37 -13.37 13.67
N ALA A 36 -4.08 -12.40 13.11
CA ALA A 36 -5.39 -12.64 12.50
C ALA A 36 -5.27 -13.47 11.21
N LEU A 37 -4.23 -13.25 10.41
CA LEU A 37 -3.93 -14.04 9.22
C LEU A 37 -3.56 -15.48 9.58
N ASP A 38 -2.80 -15.67 10.66
CA ASP A 38 -2.46 -17.01 11.17
C ASP A 38 -3.70 -17.75 11.70
N ALA A 39 -4.58 -17.05 12.42
CA ALA A 39 -5.86 -17.60 12.86
C ALA A 39 -6.77 -18.00 11.69
N VAL A 40 -6.89 -17.14 10.67
CA VAL A 40 -7.64 -17.45 9.44
C VAL A 40 -7.06 -18.66 8.72
N ARG A 41 -5.72 -18.74 8.65
CA ARG A 41 -5.03 -19.87 8.01
C ARG A 41 -5.18 -21.18 8.78
N SER A 42 -5.30 -21.10 10.10
CA SER A 42 -5.45 -22.26 10.99
C SER A 42 -6.90 -22.74 11.12
N ALA A 43 -7.87 -22.03 10.54
CA ALA A 43 -9.28 -22.42 10.56
C ALA A 43 -9.54 -23.69 9.72
N ASP A 44 -10.42 -24.56 10.20
CA ASP A 44 -10.74 -25.86 9.56
C ASP A 44 -11.26 -25.72 8.12
N ASP A 45 -11.95 -24.63 7.81
CA ASP A 45 -12.50 -24.34 6.48
C ASP A 45 -11.50 -23.63 5.54
N PHE A 46 -10.27 -23.36 5.97
CA PHE A 46 -9.27 -22.70 5.13
C PHE A 46 -8.76 -23.63 4.03
N LYS A 47 -9.03 -23.25 2.77
CA LYS A 47 -8.60 -23.99 1.57
C LYS A 47 -7.50 -23.21 0.87
N PRO A 48 -6.21 -23.57 1.00
CA PRO A 48 -5.10 -22.75 0.49
C PRO A 48 -5.22 -22.36 -0.98
N GLU A 49 -5.74 -23.26 -1.83
CA GLU A 49 -5.88 -23.02 -3.28
C GLU A 49 -6.88 -21.91 -3.62
N SER A 50 -7.96 -21.75 -2.84
CA SER A 50 -9.02 -20.77 -3.12
C SER A 50 -9.01 -19.58 -2.14
N SER A 51 -8.71 -19.83 -0.87
CA SER A 51 -8.78 -18.84 0.21
C SER A 51 -7.66 -17.81 0.13
N ILE A 52 -6.48 -18.16 -0.42
CA ILE A 52 -5.37 -17.22 -0.58
C ILE A 52 -5.72 -16.11 -1.56
N ALA A 53 -6.31 -16.45 -2.72
CA ALA A 53 -6.71 -15.45 -3.72
C ALA A 53 -7.79 -14.50 -3.18
N VAL A 54 -8.75 -15.02 -2.40
CA VAL A 54 -9.77 -14.24 -1.71
C VAL A 54 -9.14 -13.30 -0.68
N LEU A 55 -8.21 -13.81 0.14
CA LEU A 55 -7.53 -13.03 1.16
C LEU A 55 -6.73 -11.86 0.55
N ILE A 56 -5.94 -12.14 -0.49
CA ILE A 56 -5.18 -11.11 -1.21
C ILE A 56 -6.12 -10.05 -1.77
N SER A 57 -7.22 -10.47 -2.41
CA SER A 57 -8.20 -9.55 -2.99
C SER A 57 -8.87 -8.67 -1.93
N ALA A 58 -9.24 -9.24 -0.78
CA ALA A 58 -9.83 -8.51 0.33
C ALA A 58 -8.85 -7.50 0.94
N LEU A 59 -7.58 -7.88 1.12
CA LEU A 59 -6.55 -6.95 1.59
C LEU A 59 -6.30 -5.83 0.59
N GLN A 60 -6.27 -6.11 -0.72
CA GLN A 60 -6.14 -5.06 -1.74
C GLN A 60 -7.35 -4.10 -1.75
N GLN A 61 -8.58 -4.61 -1.60
CA GLN A 61 -9.79 -3.79 -1.50
C GLN A 61 -9.75 -2.83 -0.31
N GLY A 62 -9.03 -3.17 0.78
CA GLY A 62 -8.81 -2.25 1.90
C GLY A 62 -8.19 -0.90 1.50
N THR A 63 -7.50 -0.83 0.36
CA THR A 63 -6.93 0.42 -0.17
C THR A 63 -7.98 1.39 -0.70
N GLU A 64 -9.22 0.94 -0.97
CA GLU A 64 -10.32 1.80 -1.43
C GLU A 64 -10.86 2.71 -0.33
N MET A 65 -10.54 2.41 0.94
CA MET A 65 -10.90 3.25 2.10
C MET A 65 -10.11 4.57 2.16
N PHE A 66 -9.08 4.74 1.35
CA PHE A 66 -8.20 5.90 1.35
C PHE A 66 -8.44 6.78 0.13
N SER A 67 -8.46 8.09 0.35
CA SER A 67 -8.56 9.05 -0.75
C SER A 67 -7.27 9.08 -1.57
N GLU A 68 -7.34 9.57 -2.80
CA GLU A 68 -6.14 9.70 -3.63
C GLU A 68 -5.09 10.66 -3.04
N GLU A 69 -5.55 11.64 -2.25
CA GLU A 69 -4.67 12.56 -1.52
C GLU A 69 -3.91 11.84 -0.40
N ASP A 70 -4.60 11.02 0.40
CA ASP A 70 -3.97 10.22 1.46
C ASP A 70 -2.94 9.25 0.88
N LYS A 71 -3.30 8.57 -0.21
CA LYS A 71 -2.39 7.66 -0.92
C LYS A 71 -1.14 8.39 -1.41
N ARG A 72 -1.31 9.57 -2.00
CA ARG A 72 -0.20 10.44 -2.42
C ARG A 72 0.67 10.87 -1.26
N ALA A 73 0.09 11.29 -0.14
CA ALA A 73 0.83 11.73 1.03
C ALA A 73 1.76 10.61 1.54
N VAL A 74 1.26 9.38 1.64
CA VAL A 74 2.06 8.21 2.06
C VAL A 74 3.16 7.88 1.04
N VAL A 75 2.84 7.78 -0.25
CA VAL A 75 3.82 7.43 -1.29
C VAL A 75 4.91 8.50 -1.45
N CYS A 76 4.55 9.78 -1.34
CA CYS A 76 5.50 10.89 -1.46
C CYS A 76 6.33 11.09 -0.19
N SER A 77 5.82 10.71 1.00
CA SER A 77 6.56 10.79 2.26
C SER A 77 7.52 9.60 2.46
N GLU A 78 7.13 8.37 2.10
CA GLU A 78 8.04 7.21 2.14
C GLU A 78 9.20 7.32 1.13
N GLY A 79 9.02 8.09 0.05
CA GLY A 79 10.11 8.44 -0.87
C GLY A 79 11.23 9.24 -0.21
N ALA A 80 10.96 9.94 0.90
CA ALA A 80 11.96 10.72 1.64
C ALA A 80 12.76 9.86 2.65
N GLU A 81 12.14 8.82 3.22
CA GLU A 81 12.78 7.95 4.24
C GLU A 81 13.75 6.94 3.61
N LYS A 82 13.58 6.57 2.33
CA LYS A 82 14.49 5.64 1.62
C LYS A 82 15.76 6.29 1.05
N SER A 83 15.96 7.60 1.24
CA SER A 83 17.19 8.30 0.81
C SER A 83 18.22 8.52 1.93
N SER A 84 18.01 7.96 3.12
CA SER A 84 18.97 8.03 4.23
C SER A 84 19.29 6.63 4.74
N LYS A 85 20.04 5.85 3.95
CA LYS A 85 20.88 4.78 4.46
C LYS A 85 22.10 4.55 3.58
#